data_AF-A0A3M8G3P1-F1
#
_entry.id   AF-A0A3M8G3P1-F1
#
_cell.length_a   1.000
_cell.length_b   1.000
_cell.length_c   1.000
_cell.angle_alpha   90.00
_cell.angle_beta   90.00
_cell.angle_gamma   90.00
#
_symmetry.space_group_name_H-M   'P 1'
#
loop_
_entity.id
_entity.type
_entity.pdbx_description
1 polymer ?
#
loop_
_entity_poly.entity_id
_entity_poly.type
_entity_poly.pdbx_seq_one_letter_code
_entity_poly.pdbx_strand_id
1 'polypeptide(L)'
;MGFKIFKNTVLFFVLIAVGCGNSNNQSNKNLEAKNIIKDSQQIDSTIIVGANQTESYLELLEGKRVGIVANQTSVIFKNSEHGSYKHLVDSLLDLKIDIKKVFSPEHGFRGKADAGELVKDGKDAKTGLPIYSLHGKHKKPAEAQLKDIDIMVFDIQDVGVRFYTYISTLHYVMEACAEQNIPLLILDRPNPNGNYVDGPTLEKDHSSFLGMHPIPLVHGMTIGEYAQMINGEGWLNNGITCEITVKTLKNYNHSSTYSLPIRPSPNLPNDHSIKLYPSLGLFEGTTINAGRGTEFQFQRYGAPFLDSSHYQFSYTPVANFGAKYPKHKNEVCYGVDLSQIKSERAFTLKYIIDAYNNATDKSKVFNTSNFTTHAGTKKLQQKIEAGLSEKEIKETWQEDLEKYNTMRKKYLIYN
;
A
#
# COMPACT_ATOMS: atom_id res chain seq x y z
N MET A 1 20.42 76.07 -25.09
CA MET A 1 20.89 75.19 -26.18
C MET A 1 19.71 74.31 -26.55
N GLY A 2 19.17 74.49 -27.75
CA GLY A 2 17.74 74.33 -28.06
C GLY A 2 17.28 72.94 -28.51
N PHE A 3 15.99 72.71 -28.25
CA PHE A 3 15.13 71.73 -28.91
C PHE A 3 15.06 71.95 -30.43
N LYS A 4 14.96 70.87 -31.21
CA LYS A 4 14.32 70.90 -32.54
C LYS A 4 13.46 69.65 -32.80
N ILE A 5 12.18 69.93 -33.05
CA ILE A 5 11.15 69.12 -33.71
C ILE A 5 11.14 69.50 -35.19
N PHE A 6 10.87 68.57 -36.14
CA PHE A 6 10.15 68.78 -37.42
C PHE A 6 9.83 67.38 -38.02
N LYS A 7 8.58 66.89 -38.12
CA LYS A 7 7.53 67.05 -39.18
C LYS A 7 8.07 66.90 -40.63
N ASN A 8 7.35 66.42 -41.65
CA ASN A 8 6.23 65.50 -41.93
C ASN A 8 6.12 65.48 -43.49
N THR A 9 5.50 64.44 -44.07
CA THR A 9 4.70 64.46 -45.33
C THR A 9 5.39 64.33 -46.72
N VAL A 10 4.63 63.72 -47.68
CA VAL A 10 4.63 63.85 -49.17
C VAL A 10 5.30 62.65 -49.92
N LEU A 11 4.75 61.92 -50.92
CA LEU A 11 3.51 61.95 -51.73
C LEU A 11 3.38 60.65 -52.60
N PHE A 12 2.14 60.27 -52.94
CA PHE A 12 1.60 59.72 -54.22
C PHE A 12 2.36 58.72 -55.12
N PHE A 13 1.68 57.66 -55.59
CA PHE A 13 0.86 57.68 -56.83
C PHE A 13 0.03 56.40 -57.03
N VAL A 14 -1.18 56.60 -57.57
CA VAL A 14 -2.18 55.63 -58.03
C VAL A 14 -1.95 55.33 -59.51
N LEU A 15 -2.16 54.09 -59.97
CA LEU A 15 -2.76 53.82 -61.29
C LEU A 15 -3.33 52.40 -61.42
N ILE A 16 -4.54 52.38 -61.96
CA ILE A 16 -5.49 51.28 -62.16
C ILE A 16 -5.21 50.58 -63.49
N ALA A 17 -5.37 49.26 -63.55
CA ALA A 17 -5.76 48.58 -64.78
C ALA A 17 -6.75 47.44 -64.48
N VAL A 18 -7.89 47.51 -65.16
CA VAL A 18 -9.06 46.63 -65.11
C VAL A 18 -8.82 45.38 -65.95
N GLY A 19 -9.27 44.23 -65.45
CA GLY A 19 -9.46 43.02 -66.24
C GLY A 19 -10.67 42.24 -65.74
N CYS A 20 -11.80 42.34 -66.43
CA CYS A 20 -12.98 41.50 -66.23
C CYS A 20 -12.84 40.21 -67.07
N GLY A 21 -13.11 39.06 -66.46
CA GLY A 21 -13.27 37.77 -67.13
C GLY A 21 -14.05 36.81 -66.23
N ASN A 22 -15.19 36.34 -66.71
CA ASN A 22 -16.31 35.77 -65.96
C ASN A 22 -16.22 34.23 -65.78
N SER A 23 -17.03 33.72 -64.84
CA SER A 23 -17.61 32.35 -64.76
C SER A 23 -17.00 31.28 -63.83
N ASN A 24 -17.84 30.92 -62.84
CA ASN A 24 -18.10 29.62 -62.20
C ASN A 24 -16.95 28.75 -61.64
N ASN A 25 -16.91 28.63 -60.31
CA ASN A 25 -17.30 27.37 -59.65
C ASN A 25 -17.49 27.56 -58.14
N GLN A 26 -18.76 27.55 -57.72
CA GLN A 26 -19.18 27.30 -56.34
C GLN A 26 -19.24 25.78 -56.14
N SER A 27 -18.24 25.20 -55.49
CA SER A 27 -18.38 23.95 -54.72
C SER A 27 -17.11 23.74 -53.89
N ASN A 28 -17.29 23.17 -52.70
CA ASN A 28 -16.25 22.76 -51.74
C ASN A 28 -15.72 23.81 -50.75
N LYS A 29 -16.63 24.41 -49.97
CA LYS A 29 -16.30 24.92 -48.62
C LYS A 29 -17.30 24.51 -47.52
N ASN A 30 -17.99 23.38 -47.70
CA ASN A 30 -18.99 22.87 -46.72
C ASN A 30 -18.82 21.38 -46.37
N LEU A 31 -17.60 20.82 -46.46
CA LEU A 31 -17.32 19.42 -46.09
C LEU A 31 -16.26 19.22 -45.01
N GLU A 32 -15.65 20.27 -44.45
CA GLU A 32 -14.64 20.13 -43.38
C GLU A 32 -15.13 20.51 -41.98
N ALA A 33 -16.41 20.92 -41.82
CA ALA A 33 -16.99 21.28 -40.51
C ALA A 33 -17.95 20.22 -39.94
N LYS A 34 -17.81 18.94 -40.33
CA LYS A 34 -18.72 17.87 -39.89
C LYS A 34 -18.07 16.59 -39.33
N ASN A 35 -16.76 16.57 -39.07
CA ASN A 35 -16.09 15.38 -38.52
C ASN A 35 -15.06 15.69 -37.42
N ILE A 36 -15.37 16.62 -36.51
CA ILE A 36 -14.64 16.73 -35.23
C ILE A 36 -15.67 16.90 -34.10
N ILE A 37 -16.54 15.91 -33.96
CA ILE A 37 -17.05 15.51 -32.64
C ILE A 37 -16.64 14.05 -32.53
N LYS A 38 -15.33 13.83 -32.41
CA LYS A 38 -14.87 12.62 -31.73
C LYS A 38 -15.25 12.84 -30.29
N ASP A 39 -16.32 12.15 -29.91
CA ASP A 39 -16.71 11.84 -28.55
C ASP A 39 -15.44 11.58 -27.72
N SER A 40 -14.95 12.61 -27.04
CA SER A 40 -13.97 12.43 -25.98
C SER A 40 -14.76 11.90 -24.80
N GLN A 41 -15.15 10.63 -24.89
CA GLN A 41 -15.38 9.83 -23.70
C GLN A 41 -14.08 9.95 -22.91
N GLN A 42 -14.09 10.82 -21.91
CA GLN A 42 -13.10 10.86 -20.87
C GLN A 42 -13.13 9.45 -20.28
N ILE A 43 -12.17 8.61 -20.69
CA ILE A 43 -12.03 7.26 -20.14
C ILE A 43 -11.92 7.50 -18.65
N ASP A 44 -12.94 7.08 -17.90
CA ASP A 44 -12.92 7.15 -16.45
C ASP A 44 -11.76 6.27 -15.98
N SER A 45 -10.63 6.91 -15.71
CA SER A 45 -9.37 6.29 -15.29
C SER A 45 -9.41 5.89 -13.82
N THR A 46 -10.57 6.00 -13.17
CA THR A 46 -10.76 5.56 -11.79
C THR A 46 -10.49 4.07 -11.68
N ILE A 47 -9.61 3.70 -10.74
CA ILE A 47 -9.31 2.32 -10.42
C ILE A 47 -10.55 1.67 -9.78
N ILE A 48 -10.98 0.53 -10.33
CA ILE A 48 -12.09 -0.26 -9.77
C ILE A 48 -11.51 -1.47 -9.06
N VAL A 49 -11.69 -1.52 -7.73
CA VAL A 49 -11.19 -2.62 -6.89
C VAL A 49 -11.95 -3.93 -7.15
N GLY A 50 -11.36 -5.07 -6.79
CA GLY A 50 -12.00 -6.38 -6.97
C GLY A 50 -13.38 -6.45 -6.30
N ALA A 51 -13.50 -5.94 -5.08
CA ALA A 51 -14.75 -5.93 -4.32
C ALA A 51 -15.89 -5.14 -4.97
N ASN A 52 -15.58 -4.14 -5.80
CA ASN A 52 -16.56 -3.32 -6.50
C ASN A 52 -17.22 -4.02 -7.70
N GLN A 53 -16.70 -5.17 -8.12
CA GLN A 53 -17.16 -5.90 -9.29
C GLN A 53 -18.11 -7.03 -8.90
N THR A 54 -19.10 -6.73 -8.06
CA THR A 54 -19.96 -7.72 -7.38
C THR A 54 -20.60 -8.73 -8.31
N GLU A 55 -21.20 -8.28 -9.42
CA GLU A 55 -21.86 -9.15 -10.41
C GLU A 55 -20.92 -10.23 -10.95
N SER A 56 -19.64 -9.92 -11.07
CA SER A 56 -18.66 -10.82 -11.67
C SER A 56 -18.12 -11.91 -10.75
N TYR A 57 -18.44 -11.88 -9.46
CA TYR A 57 -18.05 -12.92 -8.51
C TYR A 57 -19.23 -13.48 -7.72
N LEU A 58 -20.45 -12.94 -7.88
CA LEU A 58 -21.62 -13.36 -7.12
C LEU A 58 -21.98 -14.84 -7.38
N GLU A 59 -21.92 -15.26 -8.65
CA GLU A 59 -22.17 -16.66 -9.06
C GLU A 59 -21.21 -17.66 -8.39
N LEU A 60 -20.00 -17.22 -8.00
CA LEU A 60 -19.05 -18.07 -7.30
C LEU A 60 -19.45 -18.31 -5.83
N LEU A 61 -20.31 -17.46 -5.27
CA LEU A 61 -20.72 -17.43 -3.86
C LEU A 61 -22.15 -17.94 -3.64
N GLU A 62 -23.02 -17.84 -4.64
CA GLU A 62 -24.41 -18.27 -4.53
C GLU A 62 -24.53 -19.77 -4.20
N GLY A 63 -25.40 -20.07 -3.22
CA GLY A 63 -25.60 -21.44 -2.73
C GLY A 63 -24.43 -22.03 -1.92
N LYS A 64 -23.34 -21.28 -1.71
CA LYS A 64 -22.17 -21.72 -0.94
C LYS A 64 -22.17 -21.14 0.47
N ARG A 65 -21.59 -21.88 1.42
CA ARG A 65 -21.31 -21.40 2.77
C ARG A 65 -19.99 -20.64 2.77
N VAL A 66 -20.05 -19.33 2.96
CA VAL A 66 -18.91 -18.43 2.72
C VAL A 66 -18.20 -18.07 4.02
N GLY A 67 -16.87 -18.21 4.03
CA GLY A 67 -16.00 -17.61 5.05
C GLY A 67 -15.30 -16.38 4.47
N ILE A 68 -15.13 -15.32 5.27
CA ILE A 68 -14.57 -14.06 4.77
C ILE A 68 -13.43 -13.59 5.67
N VAL A 69 -12.26 -13.39 5.09
CA VAL A 69 -11.12 -12.69 5.71
C VAL A 69 -11.24 -11.20 5.42
N ALA A 70 -11.53 -10.41 6.45
CA ALA A 70 -11.86 -9.00 6.32
C ALA A 70 -11.45 -8.15 7.53
N ASN A 71 -11.29 -6.85 7.28
CA ASN A 71 -11.12 -5.81 8.30
C ASN A 71 -11.88 -4.54 7.87
N GLN A 72 -11.64 -3.41 8.53
CA GLN A 72 -12.35 -2.15 8.25
C GLN A 72 -12.16 -1.63 6.82
N THR A 73 -11.15 -2.10 6.09
CA THR A 73 -10.86 -1.69 4.71
C THR A 73 -11.64 -2.52 3.68
N SER A 74 -12.28 -3.61 4.10
CA SER A 74 -13.04 -4.53 3.26
C SER A 74 -14.39 -3.95 2.86
N VAL A 75 -14.36 -2.98 1.95
CA VAL A 75 -15.53 -2.19 1.55
C VAL A 75 -15.76 -2.20 0.05
N ILE A 76 -17.03 -2.05 -0.33
CA ILE A 76 -17.51 -1.75 -1.68
C ILE A 76 -17.80 -0.24 -1.73
N PHE A 77 -17.11 0.47 -2.62
CA PHE A 77 -17.30 1.91 -2.81
C PHE A 77 -18.56 2.18 -3.64
N LYS A 78 -19.34 3.21 -3.29
CA LYS A 78 -20.57 3.58 -4.02
C LYS A 78 -20.32 4.60 -5.13
N ASN A 79 -19.23 5.35 -5.04
CA ASN A 79 -18.86 6.37 -6.01
C ASN A 79 -17.34 6.37 -6.21
N SER A 80 -16.92 6.97 -7.32
CA SER A 80 -15.51 7.10 -7.74
C SER A 80 -14.66 7.90 -6.74
N GLU A 81 -15.30 8.77 -5.95
CA GLU A 81 -14.62 9.60 -4.94
C GLU A 81 -14.33 8.86 -3.62
N HIS A 82 -14.73 7.59 -3.50
CA HIS A 82 -14.50 6.73 -2.33
C HIS A 82 -14.97 7.26 -0.96
N GLY A 83 -15.71 8.39 -0.92
CA GLY A 83 -16.24 8.99 0.30
C GLY A 83 -17.47 8.28 0.87
N SER A 84 -18.12 7.42 0.06
CA SER A 84 -19.25 6.60 0.48
C SER A 84 -19.01 5.14 0.16
N TYR A 85 -19.14 4.27 1.15
CA TYR A 85 -18.91 2.84 1.01
C TYR A 85 -19.84 2.03 1.91
N LYS A 86 -19.93 0.73 1.61
CA LYS A 86 -20.56 -0.26 2.47
C LYS A 86 -19.59 -1.41 2.68
N HIS A 87 -19.48 -1.90 3.91
CA HIS A 87 -18.62 -3.03 4.22
C HIS A 87 -19.03 -4.27 3.41
N LEU A 88 -18.07 -5.01 2.86
CA LEU A 88 -18.27 -6.18 1.99
C LEU A 88 -19.24 -7.19 2.60
N VAL A 89 -18.98 -7.62 3.84
CA VAL A 89 -19.87 -8.53 4.59
C VAL A 89 -21.32 -8.03 4.63
N ASP A 90 -21.53 -6.75 4.93
CA ASP A 90 -22.89 -6.19 4.98
C ASP A 90 -23.53 -6.17 3.58
N SER A 91 -22.75 -5.91 2.53
CA SER A 91 -23.24 -5.93 1.15
C SER A 91 -23.63 -7.33 0.69
N LEU A 92 -22.82 -8.35 1.01
CA LEU A 92 -23.09 -9.73 0.64
C LEU A 92 -24.29 -10.33 1.41
N LEU A 93 -24.49 -9.94 2.68
CA LEU A 93 -25.68 -10.33 3.44
C LEU A 93 -26.98 -9.74 2.86
N ASP A 94 -26.95 -8.48 2.39
CA ASP A 94 -28.11 -7.89 1.71
C ASP A 94 -28.47 -8.67 0.44
N LEU A 95 -27.44 -9.18 -0.26
CA LEU A 95 -27.56 -10.04 -1.44
C LEU A 95 -27.85 -11.52 -1.11
N LYS A 96 -28.16 -11.83 0.17
CA LYS A 96 -28.54 -13.18 0.63
C LYS A 96 -27.45 -14.24 0.47
N ILE A 97 -26.18 -13.84 0.41
CA ILE A 97 -25.06 -14.77 0.48
C ILE A 97 -24.96 -15.37 1.89
N ASP A 98 -24.78 -16.68 1.97
CA ASP A 98 -24.74 -17.45 3.21
C ASP A 98 -23.36 -17.36 3.88
N ILE A 99 -23.07 -16.20 4.47
CA ILE A 99 -21.83 -15.97 5.21
C ILE A 99 -21.94 -16.68 6.56
N LYS A 100 -21.02 -17.61 6.83
CA LYS A 100 -20.98 -18.35 8.10
C LYS A 100 -20.08 -17.70 9.13
N LYS A 101 -18.90 -17.23 8.69
CA LYS A 101 -17.80 -16.86 9.59
C LYS A 101 -16.97 -15.73 9.00
N VAL A 102 -16.52 -14.84 9.87
CA VAL A 102 -15.55 -13.80 9.53
C VAL A 102 -14.24 -14.10 10.24
N PHE A 103 -13.13 -13.92 9.53
CA PHE A 103 -11.78 -14.02 10.06
C PHE A 103 -11.14 -12.65 9.95
N SER A 104 -10.52 -12.16 11.01
CA SER A 104 -9.97 -10.81 11.02
C SER A 104 -8.54 -10.79 11.54
N PRO A 105 -7.59 -10.15 10.82
CA PRO A 105 -6.20 -10.06 11.24
C PRO A 105 -6.03 -9.06 12.40
N GLU A 106 -4.87 -8.41 12.47
CA GLU A 106 -4.62 -7.30 13.39
C GLU A 106 -5.58 -6.12 13.19
N HIS A 107 -5.76 -5.29 14.23
CA HIS A 107 -6.65 -4.11 14.30
C HIS A 107 -8.16 -4.40 14.19
N GLY A 108 -8.54 -5.64 13.90
CA GLY A 108 -9.88 -6.19 14.02
C GLY A 108 -10.84 -5.80 12.89
N PHE A 109 -12.04 -6.39 12.95
CA PHE A 109 -12.97 -6.43 11.82
C PHE A 109 -13.59 -5.07 11.46
N ARG A 110 -13.94 -4.27 12.47
CA ARG A 110 -14.59 -2.96 12.28
C ARG A 110 -13.66 -1.78 12.64
N GLY A 111 -12.35 -2.02 12.76
CA GLY A 111 -11.33 -0.98 12.94
C GLY A 111 -11.31 -0.29 14.30
N LYS A 112 -11.81 -0.96 15.35
CA LYS A 112 -11.89 -0.41 16.72
C LYS A 112 -10.77 -0.89 17.66
N ALA A 113 -9.91 -1.81 17.24
CA ALA A 113 -8.83 -2.34 18.09
C ALA A 113 -7.49 -1.62 17.83
N ASP A 114 -6.69 -1.43 18.89
CA ASP A 114 -5.39 -0.77 18.81
C ASP A 114 -4.31 -1.68 18.16
N ALA A 115 -3.13 -1.11 17.86
CA ALA A 115 -2.00 -1.87 17.34
C ALA A 115 -1.36 -2.77 18.40
N GLY A 116 -1.19 -4.05 18.07
CA GLY A 116 -0.65 -5.05 18.99
C GLY A 116 -1.61 -5.51 20.09
N GLU A 117 -2.87 -5.04 20.08
CA GLU A 117 -3.89 -5.59 20.98
C GLU A 117 -4.33 -6.99 20.51
N LEU A 118 -4.58 -7.86 21.49
CA LEU A 118 -5.20 -9.16 21.24
C LEU A 118 -6.64 -8.93 20.78
N VAL A 119 -6.84 -8.99 19.46
CA VAL A 119 -8.17 -9.19 18.89
C VAL A 119 -8.62 -10.58 19.34
N LYS A 120 -9.73 -10.66 20.07
CA LYS A 120 -10.30 -11.93 20.53
C LYS A 120 -11.40 -12.37 19.59
N ASP A 121 -11.62 -13.68 19.54
CA ASP A 121 -12.83 -14.24 18.94
C ASP A 121 -14.07 -13.58 19.56
N GLY A 122 -15.10 -13.40 18.75
CA GLY A 122 -16.30 -12.68 19.17
C GLY A 122 -17.44 -12.84 18.19
N LYS A 123 -18.39 -11.90 18.26
CA LYS A 123 -19.50 -11.78 17.32
C LYS A 123 -19.58 -10.35 16.83
N ASP A 124 -19.88 -10.18 15.55
CA ASP A 124 -20.20 -8.87 15.00
C ASP A 124 -21.54 -8.40 15.56
N ALA A 125 -21.55 -7.28 16.30
CA ALA A 125 -22.76 -6.81 16.97
C ALA A 125 -23.89 -6.45 15.98
N LYS A 126 -23.56 -6.12 14.73
CA LYS A 126 -24.52 -5.75 13.70
C LYS A 126 -25.15 -6.97 13.02
N THR A 127 -24.34 -7.97 12.66
CA THR A 127 -24.80 -9.11 11.85
C THR A 127 -24.99 -10.40 12.65
N GLY A 128 -24.46 -10.46 13.87
CA GLY A 128 -24.46 -11.67 14.71
C GLY A 128 -23.43 -12.73 14.28
N LEU A 129 -22.69 -12.50 13.18
CA LEU A 129 -21.72 -13.44 12.64
C LEU A 129 -20.55 -13.67 13.62
N PRO A 130 -20.08 -14.92 13.78
CA PRO A 130 -18.87 -15.20 14.53
C PRO A 130 -17.66 -14.58 13.84
N ILE A 131 -16.80 -13.96 14.65
CA ILE A 131 -15.52 -13.39 14.24
C ILE A 131 -14.40 -14.21 14.90
N TYR A 132 -13.46 -14.71 14.10
CA TYR A 132 -12.24 -15.36 14.56
C TYR A 132 -11.04 -14.46 14.35
N SER A 133 -10.19 -14.32 15.36
CA SER A 133 -8.94 -13.56 15.21
C SER A 133 -7.87 -14.39 14.52
N LEU A 134 -7.19 -13.78 13.55
CA LEU A 134 -5.97 -14.26 12.90
C LEU A 134 -4.74 -13.51 13.41
N HIS A 135 -4.68 -13.25 14.72
CA HIS A 135 -3.56 -12.54 15.37
C HIS A 135 -3.11 -13.21 16.68
N GLY A 136 -1.98 -12.76 17.22
CA GLY A 136 -1.42 -13.28 18.46
C GLY A 136 -1.02 -14.76 18.33
N LYS A 137 -1.62 -15.63 19.13
CA LYS A 137 -1.32 -17.08 19.14
C LYS A 137 -1.96 -17.84 17.99
N HIS A 138 -3.01 -17.30 17.36
CA HIS A 138 -3.79 -17.96 16.33
C HIS A 138 -3.73 -17.13 15.05
N LYS A 139 -2.69 -17.31 14.23
CA LYS A 139 -2.48 -16.57 12.98
C LYS A 139 -3.00 -17.29 11.74
N LYS A 140 -3.21 -18.60 11.85
CA LYS A 140 -3.75 -19.49 10.83
C LYS A 140 -5.15 -19.93 11.23
N PRO A 141 -6.16 -19.90 10.33
CA PRO A 141 -7.46 -20.49 10.61
C PRO A 141 -7.31 -21.94 11.06
N ALA A 142 -7.94 -22.31 12.17
CA ALA A 142 -7.95 -23.70 12.62
C ALA A 142 -8.93 -24.53 11.76
N GLU A 143 -8.63 -25.82 11.57
CA GLU A 143 -9.50 -26.75 10.82
C GLU A 143 -10.97 -26.69 11.32
N ALA A 144 -11.19 -26.72 12.62
CA ALA A 144 -12.54 -26.63 13.20
C ALA A 144 -13.25 -25.30 12.87
N GLN A 145 -12.49 -24.20 12.69
CA GLN A 145 -13.05 -22.91 12.28
C GLN A 145 -13.40 -22.91 10.79
N LEU A 146 -12.76 -23.74 9.97
CA LEU A 146 -13.07 -23.89 8.54
C LEU A 146 -14.20 -24.90 8.25
N LYS A 147 -14.63 -25.69 9.24
CA LYS A 147 -15.81 -26.56 9.10
C LYS A 147 -17.02 -25.78 8.56
N ASP A 148 -17.75 -26.39 7.64
CA ASP A 148 -18.94 -25.80 7.02
C ASP A 148 -18.68 -24.53 6.18
N ILE A 149 -17.46 -24.37 5.67
CA ILE A 149 -17.11 -23.38 4.66
C ILE A 149 -16.84 -24.09 3.33
N ASP A 150 -17.51 -23.65 2.26
CA ASP A 150 -17.35 -24.17 0.90
C ASP A 150 -16.44 -23.28 0.04
N ILE A 151 -16.28 -22.01 0.41
CA ILE A 151 -15.39 -21.05 -0.25
C ILE A 151 -14.95 -19.97 0.75
N MET A 152 -13.68 -19.59 0.67
CA MET A 152 -13.12 -18.48 1.42
C MET A 152 -12.98 -17.25 0.53
N VAL A 153 -13.28 -16.06 1.06
CA VAL A 153 -13.05 -14.77 0.39
C VAL A 153 -11.98 -14.00 1.15
N PHE A 154 -10.98 -13.45 0.47
CA PHE A 154 -9.97 -12.57 1.05
C PHE A 154 -10.11 -11.17 0.45
N ASP A 155 -10.41 -10.18 1.28
CA ASP A 155 -10.55 -8.78 0.87
C ASP A 155 -9.94 -7.86 1.91
N ILE A 156 -8.67 -7.47 1.78
CA ILE A 156 -7.99 -6.56 2.71
C ILE A 156 -7.07 -5.62 1.93
N GLN A 157 -7.07 -4.33 2.30
CA GLN A 157 -6.15 -3.35 1.76
C GLN A 157 -4.77 -3.46 2.43
N ASP A 158 -3.75 -3.82 1.65
CA ASP A 158 -2.34 -3.83 2.05
C ASP A 158 -1.64 -2.48 1.72
N VAL A 159 -0.36 -2.34 2.08
CA VAL A 159 0.45 -1.14 1.83
C VAL A 159 1.77 -1.39 1.09
N GLY A 160 2.05 -2.62 0.67
CA GLY A 160 3.17 -2.96 -0.19
C GLY A 160 4.51 -3.13 0.52
N VAL A 161 4.50 -3.47 1.81
CA VAL A 161 5.70 -3.55 2.65
C VAL A 161 5.70 -4.87 3.39
N ARG A 162 6.82 -5.61 3.32
CA ARG A 162 6.94 -6.99 3.80
C ARG A 162 6.54 -7.18 5.27
N PHE A 163 6.89 -6.23 6.13
CA PHE A 163 6.55 -6.27 7.56
C PHE A 163 5.14 -5.75 7.88
N TYR A 164 4.34 -5.43 6.87
CA TYR A 164 2.90 -5.25 7.01
C TYR A 164 2.19 -6.60 6.84
N THR A 165 1.57 -7.10 7.90
CA THR A 165 1.40 -8.57 8.06
C THR A 165 0.18 -9.17 7.34
N TYR A 166 -0.52 -8.42 6.50
CA TYR A 166 -1.67 -8.96 5.76
C TYR A 166 -1.25 -9.96 4.67
N ILE A 167 -0.08 -9.80 4.04
CA ILE A 167 0.47 -10.82 3.14
C ILE A 167 0.87 -12.11 3.87
N SER A 168 1.29 -12.02 5.14
CA SER A 168 1.56 -13.18 5.99
C SER A 168 0.25 -13.85 6.46
N THR A 169 -0.80 -13.06 6.69
CA THR A 169 -2.16 -13.57 6.91
C THR A 169 -2.66 -14.32 5.68
N LEU A 170 -2.47 -13.76 4.48
CA LEU A 170 -2.82 -14.41 3.21
C LEU A 170 -2.14 -15.76 3.07
N HIS A 171 -0.84 -15.86 3.35
CA HIS A 171 -0.11 -17.14 3.34
C HIS A 171 -0.80 -18.20 4.21
N TYR A 172 -1.08 -17.88 5.48
CA TYR A 172 -1.70 -18.86 6.38
C TYR A 172 -3.14 -19.21 5.99
N VAL A 173 -3.89 -18.24 5.45
CA VAL A 173 -5.24 -18.51 4.92
C VAL A 173 -5.15 -19.45 3.72
N MET A 174 -4.25 -19.19 2.76
CA MET A 174 -4.02 -20.05 1.61
C MET A 174 -3.60 -21.46 2.05
N GLU A 175 -2.70 -21.58 3.02
CA GLU A 175 -2.27 -22.88 3.55
C GLU A 175 -3.44 -23.65 4.17
N ALA A 176 -4.22 -23.00 5.03
CA ALA A 176 -5.37 -23.64 5.68
C ALA A 176 -6.47 -24.01 4.67
N CYS A 177 -6.67 -23.19 3.64
CA CYS A 177 -7.60 -23.48 2.55
C CYS A 177 -7.14 -24.69 1.72
N ALA A 178 -5.86 -24.74 1.35
CA ALA A 178 -5.26 -25.85 0.62
C ALA A 178 -5.35 -27.18 1.39
N GLU A 179 -5.06 -27.17 2.69
CA GLU A 179 -5.16 -28.35 3.57
C GLU A 179 -6.59 -28.93 3.66
N GLN A 180 -7.60 -28.08 3.47
CA GLN A 180 -9.02 -28.44 3.59
C GLN A 180 -9.74 -28.53 2.25
N ASN A 181 -9.03 -28.35 1.13
CA ASN A 181 -9.60 -28.29 -0.23
C ASN A 181 -10.70 -27.22 -0.37
N ILE A 182 -10.53 -26.07 0.28
CA ILE A 182 -11.45 -24.94 0.19
C ILE A 182 -10.89 -23.95 -0.84
N PRO A 183 -11.61 -23.62 -1.92
CA PRO A 183 -11.15 -22.59 -2.85
C PRO A 183 -11.15 -21.20 -2.20
N LEU A 184 -10.23 -20.35 -2.65
CA LEU A 184 -10.04 -18.99 -2.15
C LEU A 184 -10.28 -17.96 -3.26
N LEU A 185 -11.30 -17.13 -3.09
CA LEU A 185 -11.57 -15.95 -3.91
C LEU A 185 -10.85 -14.73 -3.32
N ILE A 186 -9.93 -14.13 -4.06
CA ILE A 186 -9.19 -12.95 -3.66
C ILE A 186 -9.79 -11.74 -4.37
N LEU A 187 -10.32 -10.79 -3.61
CA LEU A 187 -10.80 -9.52 -4.13
C LEU A 187 -9.64 -8.53 -4.11
N ASP A 188 -8.98 -8.39 -5.27
CA ASP A 188 -7.70 -7.69 -5.30
C ASP A 188 -7.85 -6.18 -5.05
N ARG A 189 -6.80 -5.59 -4.49
CA ARG A 189 -6.73 -4.16 -4.13
C ARG A 189 -5.41 -3.55 -4.58
N PRO A 190 -5.40 -2.25 -4.97
CA PRO A 190 -4.18 -1.61 -5.44
C PRO A 190 -3.11 -1.61 -4.35
N ASN A 191 -1.86 -1.88 -4.73
CA ASN A 191 -0.73 -1.70 -3.83
C ASN A 191 -0.31 -0.21 -3.88
N PRO A 192 -0.46 0.57 -2.79
CA PRO A 192 -0.07 1.97 -2.82
C PRO A 192 1.44 2.17 -3.03
N ASN A 193 2.28 1.18 -2.70
CA ASN A 193 3.71 1.15 -3.01
C ASN A 193 4.04 0.13 -4.12
N GLY A 194 3.10 -0.11 -5.05
CA GLY A 194 3.21 -1.08 -6.13
C GLY A 194 4.13 -0.67 -7.28
N ASN A 195 4.56 0.59 -7.32
CA ASN A 195 5.29 1.20 -8.43
C ASN A 195 6.81 1.05 -8.39
N TYR A 196 7.34 0.38 -7.37
CA TYR A 196 8.76 0.12 -7.22
C TYR A 196 9.02 -1.12 -6.39
N VAL A 197 10.26 -1.60 -6.43
CA VAL A 197 10.77 -2.71 -5.63
C VAL A 197 12.10 -2.29 -5.06
N ASP A 198 12.28 -2.46 -3.75
CA ASP A 198 13.51 -2.02 -3.08
C ASP A 198 13.67 -2.62 -1.67
N GLY A 199 14.85 -2.41 -1.11
CA GLY A 199 15.22 -2.79 0.24
C GLY A 199 15.76 -4.21 0.35
N PRO A 200 16.30 -4.56 1.54
CA PRO A 200 16.93 -5.85 1.75
C PRO A 200 15.93 -7.00 1.54
N THR A 201 16.35 -8.02 0.80
CA THR A 201 15.61 -9.27 0.64
C THR A 201 15.69 -10.10 1.92
N LEU A 202 14.56 -10.72 2.29
CA LEU A 202 14.49 -11.57 3.48
C LEU A 202 15.38 -12.82 3.29
N GLU A 203 16.28 -13.05 4.23
CA GLU A 203 17.00 -14.31 4.39
C GLU A 203 16.14 -15.30 5.19
N LYS A 204 16.05 -16.55 4.72
CA LYS A 204 15.16 -17.58 5.27
C LYS A 204 15.36 -17.82 6.77
N ASP A 205 16.58 -17.67 7.28
CA ASP A 205 16.92 -17.81 8.70
C ASP A 205 16.27 -16.72 9.58
N HIS A 206 15.67 -15.69 8.96
CA HIS A 206 14.98 -14.59 9.63
C HIS A 206 13.49 -14.55 9.31
N SER A 207 12.96 -15.61 8.67
CA SER A 207 11.53 -15.74 8.41
C SER A 207 10.71 -15.71 9.70
N SER A 208 9.63 -14.93 9.68
CA SER A 208 8.68 -14.78 10.78
C SER A 208 7.34 -14.29 10.24
N PHE A 209 6.38 -13.98 11.12
CA PHE A 209 5.12 -13.38 10.70
C PHE A 209 5.28 -11.95 10.12
N LEU A 210 6.39 -11.26 10.40
CA LEU A 210 6.76 -9.96 9.80
C LEU A 210 7.45 -10.11 8.42
N GLY A 211 7.58 -11.34 7.92
CA GLY A 211 8.18 -11.63 6.63
C GLY A 211 8.38 -13.12 6.49
N MET A 212 7.54 -13.76 5.68
CA MET A 212 7.53 -15.23 5.55
C MET A 212 8.38 -15.72 4.37
N HIS A 213 8.50 -14.92 3.33
CA HIS A 213 9.03 -15.33 2.02
C HIS A 213 10.23 -14.49 1.61
N PRO A 214 11.18 -15.05 0.82
CA PRO A 214 12.43 -14.40 0.43
C PRO A 214 12.19 -13.28 -0.60
N ILE A 215 11.50 -12.22 -0.17
CA ILE A 215 11.13 -11.06 -0.96
C ILE A 215 11.78 -9.79 -0.40
N PRO A 216 11.99 -8.75 -1.22
CA PRO A 216 12.47 -7.45 -0.77
C PRO A 216 11.48 -6.77 0.19
N LEU A 217 11.98 -5.75 0.91
CA LEU A 217 11.19 -5.00 1.88
C LEU A 217 9.98 -4.34 1.22
N VAL A 218 10.17 -3.70 0.06
CA VAL A 218 9.09 -3.24 -0.81
C VAL A 218 9.00 -4.20 -1.98
N HIS A 219 7.91 -4.95 -2.03
CA HIS A 219 7.75 -6.09 -2.95
C HIS A 219 7.07 -5.72 -4.28
N GLY A 220 6.37 -4.58 -4.33
CA GLY A 220 5.82 -4.05 -5.57
C GLY A 220 4.76 -4.93 -6.24
N MET A 221 4.04 -5.76 -5.48
CA MET A 221 2.99 -6.65 -5.97
C MET A 221 1.68 -6.38 -5.24
N THR A 222 0.54 -6.56 -5.92
CA THR A 222 -0.78 -6.64 -5.28
C THR A 222 -0.92 -7.93 -4.47
N ILE A 223 -1.97 -8.01 -3.64
CA ILE A 223 -2.26 -9.24 -2.88
C ILE A 223 -2.60 -10.40 -3.84
N GLY A 224 -3.33 -10.12 -4.92
CA GLY A 224 -3.67 -11.13 -5.93
C GLY A 224 -2.44 -11.73 -6.61
N GLU A 225 -1.50 -10.89 -7.05
CA GLU A 225 -0.24 -11.33 -7.64
C GLU A 225 0.63 -12.08 -6.62
N TYR A 226 0.67 -11.61 -5.37
CA TYR A 226 1.43 -12.26 -4.31
C TYR A 226 0.88 -13.66 -4.00
N ALA A 227 -0.44 -13.86 -4.01
CA ALA A 227 -1.04 -15.18 -3.86
C ALA A 227 -0.64 -16.14 -5.00
N GLN A 228 -0.63 -15.66 -6.24
CA GLN A 228 -0.14 -16.47 -7.37
C GLN A 228 1.33 -16.87 -7.17
N MET A 229 2.15 -15.94 -6.68
CA MET A 229 3.55 -16.19 -6.37
C MET A 229 3.73 -17.22 -5.24
N ILE A 230 2.93 -17.15 -4.17
CA ILE A 230 2.95 -18.14 -3.08
C ILE A 230 2.73 -19.57 -3.61
N ASN A 231 1.71 -19.77 -4.45
CA ASN A 231 1.44 -21.06 -5.07
C ASN A 231 2.55 -21.45 -6.05
N GLY A 232 2.94 -20.53 -6.94
CA GLY A 232 3.84 -20.82 -8.05
C GLY A 232 5.29 -21.08 -7.64
N GLU A 233 5.74 -20.51 -6.53
CA GLU A 233 7.06 -20.77 -5.94
C GLU A 233 7.00 -21.85 -4.85
N GLY A 234 5.85 -22.50 -4.65
CA GLY A 234 5.68 -23.64 -3.74
C GLY A 234 5.94 -23.29 -2.28
N TRP A 235 5.57 -22.08 -1.84
CA TRP A 235 5.91 -21.57 -0.51
C TRP A 235 5.01 -22.06 0.61
N LEU A 236 3.85 -22.65 0.31
CA LEU A 236 3.01 -23.30 1.32
C LEU A 236 3.67 -24.58 1.84
N ASN A 237 3.33 -24.97 3.06
CA ASN A 237 3.90 -26.17 3.67
C ASN A 237 3.72 -27.42 2.79
N ASN A 238 4.77 -28.25 2.70
CA ASN A 238 4.84 -29.44 1.83
C ASN A 238 4.62 -29.16 0.33
N GLY A 239 4.69 -27.90 -0.12
CA GLY A 239 4.48 -27.53 -1.52
C GLY A 239 3.04 -27.72 -2.01
N ILE A 240 2.06 -27.80 -1.10
CA ILE A 240 0.64 -27.81 -1.49
C ILE A 240 0.28 -26.50 -2.19
N THR A 241 -0.76 -26.53 -3.00
CA THR A 241 -1.28 -25.33 -3.68
C THR A 241 -2.71 -25.08 -3.27
N CYS A 242 -3.06 -23.82 -3.05
CA CYS A 242 -4.44 -23.41 -2.82
C CYS A 242 -5.13 -23.17 -4.17
N GLU A 243 -6.33 -23.71 -4.37
CA GLU A 243 -7.15 -23.28 -5.51
C GLU A 243 -7.53 -21.81 -5.29
N ILE A 244 -7.02 -20.91 -6.13
CA ILE A 244 -7.26 -19.47 -6.01
C ILE A 244 -7.96 -18.93 -7.25
N THR A 245 -8.89 -17.99 -7.04
CA THR A 245 -9.45 -17.12 -8.07
C THR A 245 -9.16 -15.68 -7.68
N VAL A 246 -8.52 -14.91 -8.55
CA VAL A 246 -8.23 -13.48 -8.30
C VAL A 246 -9.21 -12.63 -9.08
N LYS A 247 -10.01 -11.84 -8.37
CA LYS A 247 -10.82 -10.77 -8.97
C LYS A 247 -9.95 -9.55 -9.18
N THR A 248 -9.42 -9.43 -10.39
CA THR A 248 -8.45 -8.40 -10.79
C THR A 248 -9.03 -6.99 -10.76
N LEU A 249 -8.16 -6.01 -10.58
CA LEU A 249 -8.45 -4.58 -10.66
C LEU A 249 -8.79 -4.18 -12.10
N LYS A 250 -9.66 -3.18 -12.28
CA LYS A 250 -9.80 -2.46 -13.55
C LYS A 250 -9.08 -1.12 -13.48
N ASN A 251 -8.53 -0.67 -14.60
CA ASN A 251 -7.84 0.61 -14.75
C ASN A 251 -6.61 0.78 -13.84
N TYR A 252 -5.97 -0.31 -13.46
CA TYR A 252 -4.76 -0.31 -12.64
C TYR A 252 -3.58 -0.90 -13.41
N ASN A 253 -2.41 -0.30 -13.22
CA ASN A 253 -1.11 -0.83 -13.61
C ASN A 253 -0.09 -0.46 -12.53
N HIS A 254 1.12 -1.00 -12.58
CA HIS A 254 2.13 -0.72 -11.55
C HIS A 254 2.60 0.74 -11.54
N SER A 255 2.39 1.52 -12.60
CA SER A 255 2.66 2.97 -12.58
C SER A 255 1.53 3.80 -11.94
N SER A 256 0.36 3.20 -11.67
CA SER A 256 -0.77 3.89 -11.07
C SER A 256 -0.47 4.32 -9.62
N THR A 257 -0.86 5.54 -9.28
CA THR A 257 -0.88 5.99 -7.89
C THR A 257 -2.24 5.72 -7.27
N TYR A 258 -2.27 5.19 -6.06
CA TYR A 258 -3.51 4.97 -5.31
C TYR A 258 -3.38 5.58 -3.90
N SER A 259 -4.33 6.46 -3.54
CA SER A 259 -4.45 7.02 -2.19
C SER A 259 -5.54 6.26 -1.46
N LEU A 260 -5.21 5.72 -0.27
CA LEU A 260 -6.15 4.88 0.46
C LEU A 260 -7.30 5.73 1.04
N PRO A 261 -8.57 5.42 0.73
CA PRO A 261 -9.72 6.16 1.25
C PRO A 261 -10.03 5.83 2.71
N ILE A 262 -9.55 4.70 3.20
CA ILE A 262 -9.71 4.23 4.57
C ILE A 262 -8.33 3.93 5.14
N ARG A 263 -8.06 4.36 6.37
CA ARG A 263 -6.81 4.07 7.08
C ARG A 263 -6.62 2.55 7.19
N PRO A 264 -5.49 1.99 6.69
CA PRO A 264 -5.26 0.54 6.72
C PRO A 264 -4.90 0.05 8.12
N SER A 265 -4.33 0.93 8.95
CA SER A 265 -4.11 0.73 10.39
C SER A 265 -4.27 2.05 11.15
N PRO A 266 -4.46 2.00 12.48
CA PRO A 266 -4.45 3.21 13.31
C PRO A 266 -3.18 4.07 13.15
N ASN A 267 -2.05 3.44 12.79
CA ASN A 267 -0.74 4.10 12.72
C ASN A 267 -0.37 4.60 11.33
N LEU A 268 -1.15 4.31 10.31
CA LEU A 268 -0.98 4.87 8.97
C LEU A 268 -2.14 5.83 8.66
N PRO A 269 -2.13 7.03 9.27
CA PRO A 269 -3.30 7.90 9.30
C PRO A 269 -3.64 8.55 7.95
N ASN A 270 -2.69 8.60 7.01
CA ASN A 270 -2.83 9.32 5.74
C ASN A 270 -1.87 8.81 4.66
N ASP A 271 -2.03 9.27 3.42
CA ASP A 271 -1.19 8.86 2.28
C ASP A 271 0.30 9.22 2.48
N HIS A 272 0.59 10.32 3.17
CA HIS A 272 1.96 10.74 3.48
C HIS A 272 2.69 9.73 4.37
N SER A 273 2.01 9.24 5.42
CA SER A 273 2.53 8.17 6.27
C SER A 273 2.77 6.87 5.49
N ILE A 274 1.92 6.53 4.53
CA ILE A 274 2.06 5.33 3.70
C ILE A 274 3.27 5.43 2.77
N LYS A 275 3.57 6.63 2.24
CA LYS A 275 4.77 6.89 1.43
C LYS A 275 6.05 6.73 2.24
N LEU A 276 6.05 7.19 3.48
CA LEU A 276 7.21 7.15 4.37
C LEU A 276 7.38 5.81 5.12
N TYR A 277 6.31 5.02 5.23
CA TYR A 277 6.28 3.78 6.00
C TYR A 277 7.35 2.74 5.62
N PRO A 278 7.68 2.48 4.34
CA PRO A 278 8.77 1.57 3.98
C PRO A 278 10.09 1.93 4.68
N SER A 279 10.38 3.24 4.79
CA SER A 279 11.63 3.76 5.36
C SER A 279 11.55 3.88 6.88
N LEU A 280 10.48 4.49 7.41
CA LEU A 280 10.32 4.74 8.85
C LEU A 280 9.87 3.51 9.63
N GLY A 281 9.25 2.53 8.98
CA GLY A 281 8.85 1.26 9.59
C GLY A 281 10.03 0.45 10.13
N LEU A 282 11.25 0.67 9.60
CA LEU A 282 12.47 0.07 10.15
C LEU A 282 12.76 0.51 11.60
N PHE A 283 12.29 1.70 12.00
CA PHE A 283 12.41 2.16 13.39
C PHE A 283 11.57 1.32 14.37
N GLU A 284 10.63 0.49 13.90
CA GLU A 284 9.95 -0.47 14.78
C GLU A 284 10.94 -1.49 15.36
N GLY A 285 11.99 -1.83 14.60
CA GLY A 285 13.10 -2.67 15.05
C GLY A 285 14.16 -1.97 15.90
N THR A 286 14.06 -0.66 16.11
CA THR A 286 15.00 0.14 16.92
C THR A 286 14.35 0.57 18.24
N THR A 287 15.04 1.34 19.07
CA THR A 287 14.40 2.04 20.22
C THR A 287 13.87 3.42 19.87
N ILE A 288 14.22 3.95 18.68
CA ILE A 288 13.78 5.27 18.21
C ILE A 288 12.26 5.27 17.98
N ASN A 289 11.59 6.33 18.42
CA ASN A 289 10.16 6.52 18.19
C ASN A 289 9.94 7.01 16.74
N ALA A 290 9.02 6.38 16.00
CA ALA A 290 8.65 6.73 14.62
C ALA A 290 7.40 7.64 14.54
N GLY A 291 7.25 8.56 15.49
CA GLY A 291 6.09 9.43 15.64
C GLY A 291 4.87 8.81 16.32
N ARG A 292 4.94 7.56 16.80
CA ARG A 292 3.86 6.93 17.56
C ARG A 292 3.60 7.66 18.86
N GLY A 293 2.34 7.78 19.25
CA GLY A 293 1.95 8.62 20.38
C GLY A 293 1.84 10.11 20.03
N THR A 294 1.72 10.41 18.73
CA THR A 294 1.40 11.72 18.17
C THR A 294 0.39 11.53 17.02
N GLU A 295 -0.16 12.61 16.48
CA GLU A 295 -1.01 12.54 15.27
C GLU A 295 -0.22 12.38 13.96
N PHE A 296 1.11 12.29 14.03
CA PHE A 296 2.04 12.24 12.89
C PHE A 296 2.85 10.93 12.87
N GLN A 297 2.17 9.82 13.13
CA GLN A 297 2.76 8.49 13.13
C GLN A 297 3.32 8.16 11.74
N PHE A 298 4.54 7.61 11.71
CA PHE A 298 5.38 7.43 10.51
C PHE A 298 5.51 8.68 9.63
N GLN A 299 5.57 9.85 10.27
CA GLN A 299 5.86 11.13 9.61
C GLN A 299 6.88 11.94 10.43
N ARG A 300 7.60 11.28 11.35
CA ARG A 300 8.70 11.83 12.14
C ARG A 300 9.47 10.70 12.79
N TYR A 301 10.67 11.01 13.28
CA TYR A 301 11.40 10.11 14.15
C TYR A 301 12.14 10.89 15.23
N GLY A 302 12.40 10.25 16.37
CA GLY A 302 13.20 10.84 17.44
C GLY A 302 13.34 9.97 18.68
N ALA A 303 14.30 10.31 19.53
CA ALA A 303 14.51 9.68 20.83
C ALA A 303 15.17 10.66 21.81
N PRO A 304 15.12 10.42 23.14
CA PRO A 304 15.78 11.26 24.13
C PRO A 304 17.31 11.24 24.04
N PHE A 305 17.89 10.20 23.43
CA PHE A 305 19.33 10.03 23.24
C PHE A 305 19.82 10.45 21.85
N LEU A 306 19.01 11.20 21.09
CA LEU A 306 19.46 11.89 19.88
C LEU A 306 20.01 13.28 20.24
N ASP A 307 21.08 13.71 19.58
CA ASP A 307 21.81 14.93 19.92
C ASP A 307 20.96 16.20 19.76
N SER A 308 20.58 16.81 20.89
CA SER A 308 19.77 18.02 20.91
C SER A 308 20.47 19.26 20.34
N SER A 309 21.79 19.23 20.18
CA SER A 309 22.53 20.31 19.49
C SER A 309 22.47 20.19 17.96
N HIS A 310 22.23 18.97 17.46
CA HIS A 310 22.03 18.69 16.03
C HIS A 310 20.57 18.91 15.61
N TYR A 311 19.62 18.44 16.41
CA TYR A 311 18.20 18.47 16.08
C TYR A 311 17.47 19.69 16.66
N GLN A 312 16.84 20.49 15.78
CA GLN A 312 16.04 21.66 16.18
C GLN A 312 14.58 21.31 16.52
N PHE A 313 14.11 20.13 16.12
CA PHE A 313 12.76 19.65 16.39
C PHE A 313 12.75 18.67 17.57
N SER A 314 11.75 18.80 18.42
CA SER A 314 11.46 17.83 19.48
C SER A 314 9.96 17.62 19.67
N TYR A 315 9.60 16.47 20.24
CA TYR A 315 8.22 16.12 20.55
C TYR A 315 8.17 15.17 21.75
N THR A 316 7.02 15.07 22.41
CA THR A 316 6.81 14.15 23.52
C THR A 316 5.72 13.15 23.16
N PRO A 317 6.04 11.87 22.92
CA PRO A 317 5.05 10.84 22.68
C PRO A 317 4.12 10.66 23.88
N VAL A 318 2.81 10.65 23.66
CA VAL A 318 1.79 10.35 24.68
C VAL A 318 0.92 9.20 24.22
N ALA A 319 0.19 8.54 25.13
CA ALA A 319 -0.75 7.51 24.71
C ALA A 319 -1.86 8.11 23.84
N ASN A 320 -2.11 7.53 22.67
CA ASN A 320 -3.20 7.92 21.77
C ASN A 320 -3.78 6.71 21.02
N PHE A 321 -4.78 6.97 20.16
CA PHE A 321 -5.37 5.95 19.30
C PHE A 321 -4.31 5.32 18.39
N GLY A 322 -4.14 3.99 18.48
CA GLY A 322 -3.11 3.28 17.75
C GLY A 322 -1.76 3.13 18.46
N ALA A 323 -1.54 3.85 19.57
CA ALA A 323 -0.31 3.72 20.37
C ALA A 323 -0.58 4.01 21.87
N LYS A 324 -1.07 3.00 22.60
CA LYS A 324 -1.28 3.07 24.06
C LYS A 324 0.03 3.13 24.88
N TYR A 325 1.07 2.49 24.34
CA TYR A 325 2.41 2.38 24.93
C TYR A 325 3.49 2.76 23.90
N PRO A 326 3.55 4.04 23.45
CA PRO A 326 4.57 4.45 22.49
C PRO A 326 5.96 4.39 23.12
N LYS A 327 7.00 4.19 22.29
CA LYS A 327 8.41 4.31 22.70
C LYS A 327 8.64 5.71 23.30
N HIS A 328 9.38 5.81 24.39
CA HIS A 328 9.67 7.10 25.06
C HIS A 328 8.40 7.86 25.51
N LYS A 329 7.37 7.13 25.97
CA LYS A 329 6.13 7.73 26.48
C LYS A 329 6.44 8.75 27.58
N ASN A 330 5.95 9.97 27.41
CA ASN A 330 6.13 11.11 28.31
C ASN A 330 7.60 11.60 28.44
N GLU A 331 8.49 11.20 27.54
CA GLU A 331 9.87 11.70 27.46
C GLU A 331 10.04 12.61 26.24
N VAL A 332 10.87 13.64 26.35
CA VAL A 332 11.19 14.51 25.22
C VAL A 332 12.10 13.77 24.24
N CYS A 333 11.65 13.65 23.00
CA CYS A 333 12.41 13.08 21.89
C CYS A 333 12.92 14.19 20.98
N TYR A 334 14.22 14.21 20.71
CA TYR A 334 14.84 15.06 19.68
C TYR A 334 14.88 14.31 18.35
N GLY A 335 14.73 15.00 17.23
CA GLY A 335 14.78 14.36 15.91
C GLY A 335 14.25 15.23 14.78
N VAL A 336 13.49 14.65 13.85
CA VAL A 336 13.04 15.32 12.62
C VAL A 336 11.54 15.14 12.41
N ASP A 337 10.84 16.25 12.11
CA ASP A 337 9.48 16.20 11.58
C ASP A 337 9.50 16.11 10.06
N LEU A 338 8.88 15.06 9.53
CA LEU A 338 8.74 14.82 8.10
C LEU A 338 7.32 15.14 7.62
N SER A 339 6.42 15.63 8.48
CA SER A 339 5.00 15.84 8.15
C SER A 339 4.74 16.80 7.00
N GLN A 340 5.66 17.74 6.73
CA GLN A 340 5.52 18.77 5.69
C GLN A 340 6.49 18.60 4.51
N ILE A 341 7.34 17.56 4.51
CA ILE A 341 8.26 17.36 3.39
C ILE A 341 7.51 16.83 2.17
N LYS A 342 7.96 17.18 0.97
CA LYS A 342 7.53 16.48 -0.24
C LYS A 342 8.11 15.08 -0.21
N SER A 343 7.27 14.06 0.05
CA SER A 343 7.65 12.67 -0.01
C SER A 343 7.32 12.06 -1.37
N GLU A 344 8.24 11.22 -1.86
CA GLU A 344 8.02 10.38 -3.03
C GLU A 344 7.87 8.93 -2.58
N ARG A 345 7.23 8.09 -3.40
CA ARG A 345 7.15 6.64 -3.14
C ARG A 345 8.49 5.99 -3.46
N ALA A 346 9.43 6.11 -2.53
CA ALA A 346 10.77 5.58 -2.62
C ALA A 346 11.27 5.14 -1.24
N PHE A 347 11.93 3.98 -1.20
CA PHE A 347 12.58 3.49 0.01
C PHE A 347 13.94 4.18 0.19
N THR A 348 14.18 4.69 1.39
CA THR A 348 15.44 5.34 1.75
C THR A 348 15.93 4.94 3.14
N LEU A 349 17.24 4.80 3.26
CA LEU A 349 17.93 4.61 4.54
C LEU A 349 18.37 5.92 5.18
N LYS A 350 18.17 7.08 4.53
CA LYS A 350 18.58 8.39 5.02
C LYS A 350 18.20 8.61 6.48
N TYR A 351 16.97 8.28 6.85
CA TYR A 351 16.45 8.56 8.19
C TYR A 351 17.10 7.69 9.28
N ILE A 352 17.28 6.39 9.02
CA ILE A 352 17.88 5.50 10.01
C ILE A 352 19.39 5.71 10.14
N ILE A 353 20.07 6.04 9.04
CA ILE A 353 21.49 6.42 9.04
C ILE A 353 21.68 7.74 9.79
N ASP A 354 20.83 8.74 9.52
CA ASP A 354 20.86 10.03 10.23
C ASP A 354 20.70 9.85 11.74
N ALA A 355 19.67 9.12 12.17
CA ALA A 355 19.41 8.89 13.59
C ALA A 355 20.53 8.07 14.27
N TYR A 356 21.15 7.11 13.58
CA TYR A 356 22.30 6.38 14.12
C TYR A 356 23.54 7.26 14.26
N ASN A 357 23.81 8.11 13.27
CA ASN A 357 24.99 8.97 13.26
C ASN A 357 24.93 10.08 14.32
N ASN A 358 23.73 10.60 14.59
CA ASN A 358 23.50 11.68 15.54
C ASN A 358 22.92 11.20 16.90
N ALA A 359 23.07 9.92 17.22
CA ALA A 359 22.78 9.41 18.56
C ALA A 359 23.93 9.73 19.52
N THR A 360 23.63 10.31 20.68
CA THR A 360 24.62 10.53 21.75
C THR A 360 25.07 9.21 22.38
N ASP A 361 24.25 8.16 22.25
CA ASP A 361 24.54 6.79 22.68
C ASP A 361 24.07 5.80 21.62
N LYS A 362 25.01 5.39 20.74
CA LYS A 362 24.74 4.47 19.63
C LYS A 362 24.31 3.07 20.09
N SER A 363 24.68 2.66 21.31
CA SER A 363 24.31 1.35 21.86
C SER A 363 22.80 1.20 22.09
N LYS A 364 22.09 2.33 22.21
CA LYS A 364 20.63 2.36 22.39
C LYS A 364 19.87 2.24 21.08
N VAL A 365 20.48 2.51 19.93
CA VAL A 365 19.74 2.63 18.66
C VAL A 365 19.05 1.32 18.30
N PHE A 366 19.80 0.24 18.11
CA PHE A 366 19.26 -1.01 17.59
C PHE A 366 18.77 -1.95 18.69
N ASN A 367 17.54 -2.46 18.56
CA ASN A 367 17.18 -3.73 19.18
C ASN A 367 17.47 -4.83 18.14
N THR A 368 18.67 -5.40 18.19
CA THR A 368 19.20 -6.24 17.10
C THR A 368 18.29 -7.37 16.65
N SER A 369 17.61 -8.07 17.58
CA SER A 369 16.67 -9.12 17.21
C SER A 369 15.50 -8.54 16.42
N ASN A 370 14.85 -7.51 16.95
CA ASN A 370 13.68 -6.91 16.31
C ASN A 370 14.05 -6.23 14.98
N PHE A 371 15.20 -5.57 14.92
CA PHE A 371 15.70 -4.95 13.70
C PHE A 371 15.98 -5.99 12.61
N THR A 372 16.65 -7.09 12.97
CA THR A 372 16.88 -8.21 12.05
C THR A 372 15.57 -8.76 11.50
N THR A 373 14.54 -8.92 12.34
CA THR A 373 13.23 -9.40 11.90
C THR A 373 12.53 -8.43 10.92
N HIS A 374 12.60 -7.11 11.14
CA HIS A 374 12.02 -6.13 10.21
C HIS A 374 12.83 -6.02 8.91
N ALA A 375 14.15 -5.91 9.02
CA ALA A 375 15.06 -5.82 7.89
C ALA A 375 15.15 -7.11 7.08
N GLY A 376 14.87 -8.26 7.69
CA GLY A 376 14.98 -9.58 7.08
C GLY A 376 16.42 -10.09 6.89
N THR A 377 17.40 -9.38 7.43
CA THR A 377 18.83 -9.72 7.38
C THR A 377 19.56 -9.02 8.52
N LYS A 378 20.61 -9.66 9.05
CA LYS A 378 21.53 -9.01 10.00
C LYS A 378 22.43 -7.97 9.32
N LYS A 379 22.65 -8.11 8.00
CA LYS A 379 23.62 -7.33 7.23
C LYS A 379 23.30 -5.83 7.21
N LEU A 380 22.03 -5.45 7.28
CA LEU A 380 21.66 -4.03 7.24
C LEU A 380 22.19 -3.27 8.46
N GLN A 381 22.01 -3.82 9.68
CA GLN A 381 22.52 -3.21 10.90
C GLN A 381 24.05 -3.10 10.82
N GLN A 382 24.72 -4.20 10.49
CA GLN A 382 26.18 -4.27 10.40
C GLN A 382 26.77 -3.21 9.46
N LYS A 383 26.11 -2.97 8.32
CA LYS A 383 26.58 -1.98 7.34
C LYS A 383 26.36 -0.54 7.81
N ILE A 384 25.24 -0.26 8.49
CA ILE A 384 25.00 1.06 9.11
C ILE A 384 26.05 1.31 10.20
N GLU A 385 26.32 0.32 11.04
CA GLU A 385 27.31 0.41 12.11
C GLU A 385 28.73 0.61 11.59
N ALA A 386 29.06 -0.01 10.44
CA ALA A 386 30.33 0.16 9.74
C ALA A 386 30.46 1.51 9.00
N GLY A 387 29.43 2.35 9.01
CA GLY A 387 29.47 3.71 8.45
C GLY A 387 29.33 3.78 6.94
N LEU A 388 28.81 2.74 6.29
CA LEU A 388 28.53 2.78 4.86
C LEU A 388 27.45 3.81 4.55
N SER A 389 27.61 4.50 3.41
CA SER A 389 26.59 5.38 2.86
C SER A 389 25.37 4.60 2.38
N GLU A 390 24.22 5.27 2.27
CA GLU A 390 23.00 4.68 1.73
C GLU A 390 23.24 4.03 0.35
N LYS A 391 24.01 4.70 -0.53
CA LYS A 391 24.33 4.19 -1.86
C LYS A 391 25.07 2.85 -1.79
N GLU A 392 26.14 2.78 -0.99
CA GLU A 392 26.93 1.55 -0.82
C GLU A 392 26.08 0.42 -0.23
N ILE A 393 25.18 0.73 0.73
CA ILE A 393 24.28 -0.27 1.29
C ILE A 393 23.29 -0.78 0.24
N LYS A 394 22.66 0.11 -0.53
CA LYS A 394 21.69 -0.27 -1.56
C LYS A 394 22.31 -1.08 -2.70
N GLU A 395 23.57 -0.83 -3.04
CA GLU A 395 24.33 -1.63 -4.02
C GLU A 395 24.41 -3.10 -3.62
N THR A 396 24.47 -3.40 -2.31
CA THR A 396 24.68 -4.77 -1.83
C THR A 396 23.50 -5.75 -2.02
N TRP A 397 22.31 -5.27 -2.35
CA TRP A 397 21.13 -6.11 -2.57
C TRP A 397 20.59 -6.03 -3.99
N GLN A 398 21.25 -5.34 -4.91
CA GLN A 398 20.78 -5.21 -6.30
C GLN A 398 20.64 -6.57 -6.99
N GLU A 399 21.58 -7.48 -6.77
CA GLU A 399 21.51 -8.85 -7.32
C GLU A 399 20.25 -9.61 -6.83
N ASP A 400 19.88 -9.43 -5.55
CA ASP A 400 18.68 -10.03 -5.00
C ASP A 400 17.41 -9.40 -5.60
N LEU A 401 17.42 -8.08 -5.85
CA LEU A 401 16.32 -7.40 -6.52
C LEU A 401 16.17 -7.85 -7.98
N GLU A 402 17.26 -8.10 -8.70
CA GLU A 402 17.22 -8.61 -10.08
C GLU A 402 16.64 -10.03 -10.13
N LYS A 403 17.08 -10.90 -9.22
CA LYS A 403 16.52 -12.27 -9.06
C LYS A 403 15.03 -12.22 -8.75
N TYR A 404 14.63 -11.40 -7.78
CA TYR A 404 13.24 -11.23 -7.40
C TYR A 404 12.39 -10.63 -8.53
N ASN A 405 12.89 -9.62 -9.24
CA ASN A 405 12.19 -9.05 -10.39
C ASN A 405 11.99 -10.06 -11.52
N THR A 406 12.96 -10.95 -11.73
CA THR A 406 12.83 -12.04 -12.71
C THR A 406 11.79 -13.08 -12.25
N MET A 407 11.80 -13.43 -10.97
CA MET A 407 10.85 -14.36 -10.36
C MET A 407 9.41 -13.82 -10.43
N ARG A 408 9.17 -12.58 -9.98
CA ARG A 408 7.83 -12.01 -9.86
C ARG A 408 7.12 -11.80 -11.19
N LYS A 409 7.86 -11.60 -12.29
CA LYS A 409 7.30 -11.40 -13.64
C LYS A 409 6.35 -12.51 -14.07
N LYS A 410 6.54 -13.73 -13.58
CA LYS A 410 5.67 -14.88 -13.87
C LYS A 410 4.26 -14.74 -13.29
N TYR A 411 4.10 -13.86 -12.30
CA TYR A 411 2.90 -13.75 -11.45
C TYR A 411 2.26 -12.37 -11.50
N LEU A 412 2.81 -11.45 -12.29
CA LEU A 412 2.20 -10.13 -12.49
C LEU A 412 0.92 -10.28 -13.31
N ILE A 413 -0.14 -9.65 -12.81
CA ILE A 413 -1.45 -9.55 -13.45
C ILE A 413 -1.52 -8.22 -14.22
N TYR A 414 -0.82 -7.20 -13.72
CA TYR A 414 -0.86 -5.84 -14.24
C TYR A 414 0.47 -5.47 -14.91
N ASN A 415 0.39 -4.58 -15.90
CA ASN A 415 1.56 -4.07 -16.61
C ASN A 415 2.42 -3.13 -15.77
#